data_AF-A0A4P2Q4B1-F1
#
_entry.id   AF-A0A4P2Q4B1-F1
#
_cell.length_a   1.000
_cell.length_b   1.000
_cell.length_c   1.000
_cell.angle_alpha   90.00
_cell.angle_beta   90.00
_cell.angle_gamma   90.00
#
_symmetry.space_group_name_H-M   'P 1'
#
loop_
_entity.id
_entity.type
_entity.pdbx_description
1 polymer ?
#
loop_
_entity_poly.entity_id
_entity_poly.type
_entity_poly.pdbx_seq_one_letter_code
_entity_poly.pdbx_strand_id
1 'polypeptide(L)'
;MNHPRGHRPDSPGTPQQPRPAERPGEHAHGGGQVPVGAPAQGAWPAPSGPPAHWQADRGPVPQGVPPQGHPPQGHPPHWAGPQGHPPHWAGPQGHPPQGHPPHWAGPQGHPPHWAGPQGHPPQGIPPQGHPPRGIPPQGHPPQGHGSPGGAPMPAYGGQPQRGAPVPPGPPLRPVLAPHLTPLPQPGHVHPLPGYPAVVRKPDPDRRRRLAGLWLWAMGILAGAVLNVVFALLGVLGAEGDMLGAMVVGALFAFPPLAIYLFVPTIIDRFDPEPWWCLLMAFLWGALAATGFSIVINTVVHAGVAASFGAPMGELVSASISAPFAEELWKGLGVFGFFYFLRREFDGIVDGIIYATFCALGFAAVENVLYYARAAMQGSDVLAGTFVLRGVFTPWLHPLFTSMTGIGFGLARESSRTWVRIAAPIGGYLLGVALHAVWNFLPTALGRAMGEVFIPWLLLWLCFVAAFFGIIVALVIRKGWVIRDHLRDEVALGMLTQDELELVCSPIGRLRCTLGWRGATGRSFIRAGARLALSKWHTARAMRGNNRTLSADFIAPLRQEIAQLRQALLARAPR
;
A
#
# COMPACT_ATOMS: atom_id res chain seq x y z
N MET A 1 45.51 -24.25 -26.39
CA MET A 1 45.81 -25.70 -26.40
C MET A 1 47.01 -25.94 -25.47
N ASN A 2 47.05 -27.11 -24.84
CA ASN A 2 48.16 -27.74 -24.09
C ASN A 2 48.77 -27.03 -22.86
N HIS A 3 48.38 -27.54 -21.69
CA HIS A 3 49.27 -27.80 -20.54
C HIS A 3 50.17 -29.03 -20.84
N PRO A 4 51.30 -29.21 -20.11
CA PRO A 4 51.33 -30.06 -18.89
C PRO A 4 52.18 -29.38 -17.76
N ARG A 5 52.02 -29.58 -16.43
CA ARG A 5 52.10 -30.79 -15.56
C ARG A 5 53.41 -31.57 -15.75
N GLY A 6 54.25 -31.87 -14.76
CA GLY A 6 54.30 -31.58 -13.31
C GLY A 6 55.25 -32.59 -12.63
N HIS A 7 55.70 -32.37 -11.38
CA HIS A 7 55.95 -33.42 -10.34
C HIS A 7 56.67 -32.85 -9.08
N ARG A 8 56.26 -33.38 -7.92
CA ARG A 8 56.88 -33.39 -6.57
C ARG A 8 57.22 -34.88 -6.25
N PRO A 9 57.96 -35.30 -5.19
CA PRO A 9 57.90 -34.77 -3.81
C PRO A 9 59.21 -34.87 -2.96
N ASP A 10 59.01 -34.77 -1.63
CA ASP A 10 59.79 -35.36 -0.50
C ASP A 10 60.62 -34.45 0.43
N SER A 11 60.27 -34.55 1.72
CA SER A 11 60.98 -34.09 2.93
C SER A 11 61.18 -35.33 3.82
N PRO A 12 62.21 -35.44 4.70
CA PRO A 12 62.14 -34.82 6.04
C PRO A 12 63.50 -34.49 6.72
N GLY A 13 63.47 -33.90 7.94
CA GLY A 13 64.55 -34.09 8.94
C GLY A 13 65.11 -32.83 9.62
N THR A 14 64.99 -32.77 10.96
CA THR A 14 65.61 -31.78 11.88
C THR A 14 66.71 -32.44 12.74
N PRO A 15 67.74 -31.68 13.18
CA PRO A 15 68.14 -31.68 14.61
C PRO A 15 68.56 -30.26 15.11
N GLN A 16 68.11 -29.77 16.28
CA GLN A 16 68.62 -29.94 17.68
C GLN A 16 69.81 -29.04 18.13
N GLN A 17 69.78 -28.63 19.42
CA GLN A 17 70.70 -27.72 20.13
C GLN A 17 71.99 -28.40 20.65
N PRO A 18 72.92 -27.65 21.28
CA PRO A 18 73.10 -27.80 22.74
C PRO A 18 73.44 -26.52 23.57
N ARG A 19 73.37 -26.64 24.91
CA ARG A 19 73.97 -25.81 26.01
C ARG A 19 75.00 -26.69 26.79
N PRO A 20 75.49 -26.46 28.05
CA PRO A 20 75.43 -25.32 29.03
C PRO A 20 76.73 -25.02 29.89
N ALA A 21 76.68 -24.04 30.82
CA ALA A 21 77.43 -23.87 32.13
C ALA A 21 77.60 -22.37 32.55
N GLU A 22 77.69 -21.92 33.83
CA GLU A 22 77.09 -22.43 35.11
C GLU A 22 76.75 -21.34 36.20
N ARG A 23 77.57 -21.07 37.25
CA ARG A 23 77.27 -20.33 38.53
C ARG A 23 78.55 -19.71 39.21
N PRO A 24 78.57 -19.11 40.46
CA PRO A 24 77.55 -18.85 41.53
C PRO A 24 77.57 -17.48 42.31
N GLY A 25 76.59 -17.28 43.23
CA GLY A 25 76.62 -16.41 44.45
C GLY A 25 75.62 -15.21 44.47
N GLU A 26 74.97 -14.75 45.56
CA GLU A 26 74.75 -15.18 46.98
C GLU A 26 73.47 -14.50 47.58
N HIS A 27 72.96 -15.02 48.72
CA HIS A 27 72.06 -14.50 49.81
C HIS A 27 71.34 -13.11 49.77
N ALA A 28 70.27 -12.78 50.55
CA ALA A 28 69.16 -13.49 51.26
C ALA A 28 68.21 -12.46 51.97
N HIS A 29 66.94 -12.84 52.27
CA HIS A 29 65.92 -12.11 53.09
C HIS A 29 65.42 -10.72 52.58
N GLY A 30 64.23 -10.19 52.90
CA GLY A 30 63.03 -10.74 53.56
C GLY A 30 62.17 -9.67 54.28
N GLY A 31 60.89 -9.50 53.90
CA GLY A 31 59.85 -8.83 54.71
C GLY A 31 59.24 -7.51 54.18
N GLY A 32 57.95 -7.26 54.52
CA GLY A 32 57.28 -5.94 54.46
C GLY A 32 56.17 -5.77 53.40
N GLN A 33 54.91 -5.68 53.84
CA GLN A 33 53.76 -5.28 53.01
C GLN A 33 53.34 -3.82 53.30
N VAL A 34 53.23 -2.96 52.26
CA VAL A 34 52.07 -2.06 51.96
C VAL A 34 51.83 -0.87 52.96
N PRO A 35 51.20 0.32 52.63
CA PRO A 35 50.45 0.77 51.42
C PRO A 35 50.73 2.22 50.87
N VAL A 36 49.92 2.61 49.85
CA VAL A 36 49.50 3.96 49.38
C VAL A 36 50.44 4.82 48.50
N GLY A 37 49.94 5.26 47.32
CA GLY A 37 50.46 6.42 46.57
C GLY A 37 50.14 6.41 45.05
N ALA A 38 49.57 7.50 44.51
CA ALA A 38 49.13 7.64 43.12
C ALA A 38 50.27 7.88 42.09
N PRO A 39 50.06 7.62 40.78
CA PRO A 39 51.04 7.93 39.72
C PRO A 39 50.89 9.36 39.17
N ALA A 40 52.02 9.95 38.76
CA ALA A 40 52.12 11.32 38.23
C ALA A 40 52.03 11.39 36.69
N GLN A 41 51.66 12.57 36.18
CA GLN A 41 51.55 12.91 34.75
C GLN A 41 52.80 13.69 34.26
N GLY A 42 53.12 13.60 32.97
CA GLY A 42 54.24 14.31 32.34
C GLY A 42 53.83 15.42 31.36
N ALA A 43 54.08 16.68 31.73
CA ALA A 43 54.98 17.64 31.05
C ALA A 43 55.40 17.37 29.58
N TRP A 44 55.57 18.32 28.64
CA TRP A 44 55.50 19.80 28.47
C TRP A 44 55.66 20.08 26.92
N PRO A 45 55.81 21.30 26.33
CA PRO A 45 55.72 22.69 26.82
C PRO A 45 54.77 23.62 26.01
N ALA A 46 54.71 24.90 26.37
CA ALA A 46 53.97 25.99 25.69
C ALA A 46 54.89 26.93 24.87
N PRO A 47 54.31 27.88 24.11
CA PRO A 47 54.86 29.23 24.02
C PRO A 47 53.85 30.34 24.37
N SER A 48 54.37 31.56 24.58
CA SER A 48 53.72 32.68 25.26
C SER A 48 53.28 33.84 24.33
N GLY A 49 52.26 34.60 24.75
CA GLY A 49 51.82 35.86 24.13
C GLY A 49 50.80 36.60 25.03
N PRO A 50 50.83 37.95 25.10
CA PRO A 50 50.02 38.73 26.06
C PRO A 50 48.56 38.97 25.58
N PRO A 51 47.62 39.30 26.50
CA PRO A 51 46.22 39.47 26.16
C PRO A 51 45.93 40.84 25.51
N ALA A 52 45.17 40.83 24.41
CA ALA A 52 44.62 42.05 23.83
C ALA A 52 43.31 42.41 24.53
N HIS A 53 43.29 43.55 25.23
CA HIS A 53 42.07 44.17 25.71
C HIS A 53 41.34 44.85 24.55
N TRP A 54 40.03 44.61 24.41
CA TRP A 54 39.14 45.52 23.69
C TRP A 54 37.88 45.78 24.49
N GLN A 55 37.58 47.07 24.67
CA GLN A 55 36.47 47.57 25.46
C GLN A 55 35.17 47.52 24.65
N ALA A 56 34.05 47.45 25.36
CA ALA A 56 32.73 47.54 24.76
C ALA A 56 32.38 49.00 24.43
N ASP A 57 32.60 49.42 23.17
CA ASP A 57 32.16 50.72 22.69
C ASP A 57 30.65 50.74 22.40
N ARG A 58 29.96 51.69 23.04
CA ARG A 58 28.56 52.02 22.76
C ARG A 58 28.50 53.04 21.61
N GLY A 59 28.06 52.62 20.43
CA GLY A 59 27.69 53.48 19.31
C GLY A 59 26.16 53.65 19.18
N PRO A 60 25.66 54.77 18.59
CA PRO A 60 24.27 55.18 18.75
C PRO A 60 23.25 54.48 17.83
N VAL A 61 22.00 54.50 18.27
CA VAL A 61 20.82 53.95 17.58
C VAL A 61 20.46 54.78 16.33
N PRO A 62 20.27 54.17 15.14
CA PRO A 62 19.66 54.85 14.01
C PRO A 62 18.13 54.98 14.24
N GLN A 63 17.65 56.20 14.46
CA GLN A 63 16.21 56.49 14.45
C GLN A 63 15.68 56.50 13.01
N GLY A 64 15.08 55.40 12.58
CA GLY A 64 14.31 55.33 11.33
C GLY A 64 12.87 55.79 11.54
N VAL A 65 12.46 56.87 10.87
CA VAL A 65 11.06 57.34 10.88
C VAL A 65 10.18 56.37 10.08
N PRO A 66 9.04 55.89 10.62
CA PRO A 66 8.14 55.02 9.87
C PRO A 66 7.36 55.82 8.81
N PRO A 67 7.17 55.29 7.58
CA PRO A 67 6.32 55.93 6.59
C PRO A 67 4.85 55.89 7.05
N GLN A 68 4.19 57.05 7.04
CA GLN A 68 2.76 57.15 7.32
C GLN A 68 1.95 56.58 6.15
N GLY A 69 1.37 55.40 6.35
CA GLY A 69 0.38 54.81 5.44
C GLY A 69 -1.02 54.84 6.06
N HIS A 70 -1.98 55.47 5.39
CA HIS A 70 -3.37 55.48 5.83
C HIS A 70 -4.00 54.07 5.70
N PRO A 71 -4.82 53.61 6.66
CA PRO A 71 -5.56 52.36 6.50
C PRO A 71 -6.66 52.50 5.44
N PRO A 72 -6.81 51.54 4.51
CA PRO A 72 -7.92 51.56 3.57
C PRO A 72 -9.24 51.27 4.30
N GLN A 73 -10.21 52.17 4.17
CA GLN A 73 -11.59 51.92 4.59
C GLN A 73 -12.21 50.87 3.66
N GLY A 74 -12.56 49.71 4.20
CA GLY A 74 -13.26 48.64 3.49
C GLY A 74 -14.39 48.09 4.34
N HIS A 75 -15.64 48.28 3.91
CA HIS A 75 -16.81 47.78 4.62
C HIS A 75 -16.93 46.25 4.50
N PRO A 76 -17.24 45.52 5.58
CA PRO A 76 -17.54 44.10 5.50
C PRO A 76 -18.93 43.87 4.86
N PRO A 77 -19.11 42.85 4.01
CA PRO A 77 -20.42 42.53 3.43
C PRO A 77 -21.38 41.97 4.49
N HIS A 78 -22.58 42.55 4.55
CA HIS A 78 -23.66 42.08 5.42
C HIS A 78 -24.20 40.72 4.97
N TRP A 79 -24.22 39.74 5.88
CA TRP A 79 -25.08 38.56 5.77
C TRP A 79 -25.99 38.49 7.00
N ALA A 80 -27.30 38.50 6.77
CA ALA A 80 -28.30 38.43 7.83
C ALA A 80 -28.44 36.98 8.33
N GLY A 81 -28.16 36.74 9.61
CA GLY A 81 -28.47 35.49 10.28
C GLY A 81 -29.93 35.44 10.75
N PRO A 82 -30.61 34.27 10.69
CA PRO A 82 -31.96 34.14 11.25
C PRO A 82 -31.97 34.28 12.77
N GLN A 83 -32.97 34.98 13.30
CA GLN A 83 -33.21 35.08 14.74
C GLN A 83 -33.81 33.77 15.29
N GLY A 84 -33.32 33.32 16.45
CA GLY A 84 -33.88 32.17 17.18
C GLY A 84 -33.43 32.20 18.64
N HIS A 85 -34.38 32.08 19.57
CA HIS A 85 -34.13 32.20 21.01
C HIS A 85 -33.53 30.90 21.61
N PRO A 86 -32.68 31.00 22.66
CA PRO A 86 -32.16 29.83 23.35
C PRO A 86 -33.20 29.24 24.33
N PRO A 87 -33.38 27.91 24.39
CA PRO A 87 -34.15 27.27 25.46
C PRO A 87 -33.29 27.10 26.72
N HIS A 88 -33.85 27.46 27.88
CA HIS A 88 -33.26 27.19 29.19
C HIS A 88 -33.35 25.69 29.53
N TRP A 89 -32.28 25.12 30.10
CA TRP A 89 -32.31 23.80 30.72
C TRP A 89 -31.96 23.90 32.20
N ALA A 90 -32.96 23.68 33.06
CA ALA A 90 -32.76 23.42 34.48
C ALA A 90 -32.59 21.91 34.70
N GLY A 91 -31.59 21.50 35.50
CA GLY A 91 -31.35 20.10 35.82
C GLY A 91 -32.23 19.62 37.00
N PRO A 92 -32.73 18.37 36.98
CA PRO A 92 -33.42 17.77 38.13
C PRO A 92 -32.46 16.96 39.01
N GLN A 93 -32.54 17.17 40.33
CA GLN A 93 -32.05 16.22 41.33
C GLN A 93 -33.10 15.12 41.55
N GLY A 94 -32.67 13.86 41.76
CA GLY A 94 -33.58 12.74 42.02
C GLY A 94 -32.83 11.49 42.52
N HIS A 95 -33.42 10.79 43.50
CA HIS A 95 -32.78 9.70 44.26
C HIS A 95 -32.83 8.33 43.54
N PRO A 96 -31.96 7.36 43.91
CA PRO A 96 -31.92 6.04 43.28
C PRO A 96 -32.94 5.05 43.88
N PRO A 97 -33.64 4.24 43.07
CA PRO A 97 -34.40 3.09 43.54
C PRO A 97 -33.59 1.77 43.43
N GLN A 98 -33.67 0.94 44.47
CA GLN A 98 -33.35 -0.49 44.40
C GLN A 98 -34.55 -1.25 43.81
N GLY A 99 -34.34 -2.28 42.98
CA GLY A 99 -35.44 -3.10 42.45
C GLY A 99 -34.99 -4.24 41.52
N HIS A 100 -35.66 -5.39 41.64
CA HIS A 100 -35.34 -6.66 40.97
C HIS A 100 -35.77 -6.72 39.47
N PRO A 101 -35.21 -7.65 38.66
CA PRO A 101 -35.53 -7.74 37.24
C PRO A 101 -36.85 -8.50 36.97
N PRO A 102 -37.70 -8.01 36.04
CA PRO A 102 -38.81 -8.78 35.50
C PRO A 102 -38.42 -9.47 34.17
N HIS A 103 -38.74 -10.76 34.05
CA HIS A 103 -38.93 -11.41 32.75
C HIS A 103 -40.24 -10.92 32.11
N TRP A 104 -40.33 -10.89 30.77
CA TRP A 104 -41.32 -11.64 29.96
C TRP A 104 -41.39 -11.19 28.48
N ALA A 105 -41.67 -12.19 27.63
CA ALA A 105 -42.37 -12.17 26.33
C ALA A 105 -42.15 -11.02 25.32
N GLY A 106 -41.70 -11.37 24.10
CA GLY A 106 -41.72 -10.49 22.94
C GLY A 106 -43.06 -10.52 22.18
N PRO A 107 -43.45 -9.44 21.46
CA PRO A 107 -44.60 -9.44 20.56
C PRO A 107 -44.21 -9.72 19.10
N GLN A 108 -45.05 -10.48 18.40
CA GLN A 108 -45.09 -10.47 16.93
C GLN A 108 -45.72 -9.16 16.44
N GLY A 109 -45.13 -8.53 15.43
CA GLY A 109 -45.66 -7.30 14.81
C GLY A 109 -45.13 -7.11 13.40
N HIS A 110 -46.02 -6.82 12.45
CA HIS A 110 -45.68 -6.65 11.03
C HIS A 110 -44.94 -5.32 10.78
N PRO A 111 -44.00 -5.25 9.82
CA PRO A 111 -43.32 -4.00 9.49
C PRO A 111 -44.25 -3.02 8.75
N PRO A 112 -44.21 -1.71 9.06
CA PRO A 112 -45.04 -0.71 8.39
C PRO A 112 -44.55 -0.39 6.98
N HIS A 113 -45.49 -0.19 6.05
CA HIS A 113 -45.23 0.33 4.72
C HIS A 113 -44.88 1.82 4.77
N TRP A 114 -43.70 2.20 4.28
CA TRP A 114 -43.34 3.60 4.02
C TRP A 114 -43.60 3.97 2.56
N ALA A 115 -44.63 4.77 2.33
CA ALA A 115 -44.84 5.43 1.04
C ALA A 115 -43.93 6.67 0.95
N GLY A 116 -43.11 6.76 -0.10
CA GLY A 116 -42.26 7.92 -0.34
C GLY A 116 -43.04 9.11 -0.91
N PRO A 117 -42.67 10.36 -0.61
CA PRO A 117 -43.34 11.54 -1.16
C PRO A 117 -43.09 11.69 -2.66
N GLN A 118 -44.15 11.97 -3.42
CA GLN A 118 -44.05 12.32 -4.83
C GLN A 118 -43.56 13.76 -4.99
N GLY A 119 -42.39 13.93 -5.60
CA GLY A 119 -41.85 15.24 -6.00
C GLY A 119 -41.66 15.31 -7.51
N HIS A 120 -42.26 16.31 -8.15
CA HIS A 120 -42.08 16.56 -9.59
C HIS A 120 -40.67 17.13 -9.88
N PRO A 121 -40.02 16.75 -10.99
CA PRO A 121 -38.76 17.36 -11.40
C PRO A 121 -38.98 18.78 -11.96
N PRO A 122 -38.12 19.76 -11.66
CA PRO A 122 -38.22 21.10 -12.22
C PRO A 122 -37.84 21.12 -13.71
N GLN A 123 -38.61 21.85 -14.51
CA GLN A 123 -38.33 22.06 -15.93
C GLN A 123 -37.20 23.09 -16.10
N GLY A 124 -36.03 22.62 -16.55
CA GLY A 124 -34.92 23.48 -16.96
C GLY A 124 -34.78 23.55 -18.48
N ILE A 125 -34.79 24.75 -19.05
CA ILE A 125 -34.55 24.98 -20.49
C ILE A 125 -33.05 24.76 -20.79
N PRO A 126 -32.68 23.95 -21.80
CA PRO A 126 -31.28 23.79 -22.17
C PRO A 126 -30.77 25.03 -22.95
N PRO A 127 -29.55 25.53 -22.67
CA PRO A 127 -28.95 26.62 -23.43
C PRO A 127 -28.59 26.14 -24.85
N GLN A 128 -28.95 26.93 -25.86
CA GLN A 128 -28.58 26.67 -27.25
C GLN A 128 -27.10 27.00 -27.48
N GLY A 129 -26.31 26.00 -27.88
CA GLY A 129 -24.93 26.15 -28.32
C GLY A 129 -24.72 25.53 -29.70
N HIS A 130 -24.30 26.32 -30.69
CA HIS A 130 -24.02 25.83 -32.03
C HIS A 130 -22.71 25.02 -32.09
N PRO A 131 -22.65 23.88 -32.79
CA PRO A 131 -21.40 23.17 -33.01
C PRO A 131 -20.54 23.88 -34.08
N PRO A 132 -19.19 23.93 -33.92
CA PRO A 132 -18.30 24.44 -34.97
C PRO A 132 -18.32 23.55 -36.22
N ARG A 133 -18.42 24.16 -37.41
CA ARG A 133 -18.26 23.46 -38.69
C ARG A 133 -16.79 23.08 -38.94
N GLY A 134 -16.46 21.82 -38.72
CA GLY A 134 -15.21 21.21 -39.20
C GLY A 134 -15.37 20.68 -40.63
N ILE A 135 -14.50 21.10 -41.54
CA ILE A 135 -14.46 20.59 -42.93
C ILE A 135 -13.65 19.27 -42.94
N PRO A 136 -14.15 18.16 -43.51
CA PRO A 136 -13.36 16.95 -43.66
C PRO A 136 -12.33 17.09 -44.79
N PRO A 137 -11.06 16.68 -44.60
CA PRO A 137 -10.08 16.67 -45.68
C PRO A 137 -10.40 15.57 -46.70
N GLN A 138 -10.37 15.93 -47.99
CA GLN A 138 -10.50 14.98 -49.09
C GLN A 138 -9.20 14.17 -49.23
N GLY A 139 -9.30 12.84 -49.19
CA GLY A 139 -8.21 11.91 -49.46
C GLY A 139 -8.52 11.06 -50.70
N HIS A 140 -7.70 11.16 -51.74
CA HIS A 140 -7.85 10.36 -52.96
C HIS A 140 -7.39 8.90 -52.74
N PRO A 141 -8.08 7.90 -53.31
CA PRO A 141 -7.55 6.54 -53.39
C PRO A 141 -6.50 6.44 -54.52
N PRO A 142 -5.37 5.73 -54.33
CA PRO A 142 -4.42 5.48 -55.41
C PRO A 142 -4.96 4.45 -56.41
N GLN A 143 -4.80 4.73 -57.70
CA GLN A 143 -5.06 3.79 -58.79
C GLN A 143 -3.81 2.93 -59.09
N GLY A 144 -4.01 1.69 -59.54
CA GLY A 144 -2.94 0.83 -60.04
C GLY A 144 -3.41 -0.58 -60.46
N HIS A 145 -3.69 -0.74 -61.76
CA HIS A 145 -3.61 -1.96 -62.62
C HIS A 145 -4.04 -3.34 -62.03
N GLY A 146 -5.00 -4.10 -62.56
CA GLY A 146 -5.17 -4.58 -63.95
C GLY A 146 -4.35 -5.87 -64.18
N SER A 147 -4.84 -7.04 -64.63
CA SER A 147 -6.13 -7.45 -65.25
C SER A 147 -6.41 -8.98 -64.99
N PRO A 148 -7.07 -9.80 -65.86
CA PRO A 148 -8.52 -10.09 -65.74
C PRO A 148 -8.93 -11.59 -65.77
N GLY A 149 -10.22 -11.86 -65.52
CA GLY A 149 -10.93 -13.11 -65.87
C GLY A 149 -11.87 -13.60 -64.76
N GLY A 150 -13.12 -13.99 -64.99
CA GLY A 150 -13.97 -13.95 -66.18
C GLY A 150 -15.44 -14.16 -65.76
N ALA A 151 -16.39 -13.59 -66.50
CA ALA A 151 -17.84 -13.57 -66.16
C ALA A 151 -18.58 -14.85 -66.66
N PRO A 152 -19.92 -15.00 -66.55
CA PRO A 152 -20.92 -14.18 -65.85
C PRO A 152 -21.94 -14.96 -64.98
N MET A 153 -22.76 -14.22 -64.22
CA MET A 153 -24.04 -14.67 -63.65
C MET A 153 -25.18 -14.50 -64.68
N PRO A 154 -26.25 -15.31 -64.65
CA PRO A 154 -27.58 -14.91 -65.08
C PRO A 154 -28.39 -14.38 -63.88
N ALA A 155 -29.09 -13.26 -64.08
CA ALA A 155 -30.03 -12.71 -63.11
C ALA A 155 -31.43 -13.30 -63.27
N TYR A 156 -32.20 -13.40 -62.18
CA TYR A 156 -33.66 -13.41 -62.26
C TYR A 156 -34.26 -12.77 -60.99
N GLY A 157 -35.18 -11.83 -61.20
CA GLY A 157 -36.06 -11.31 -60.16
C GLY A 157 -37.48 -11.87 -60.32
N GLY A 158 -38.21 -12.01 -59.22
CA GLY A 158 -39.61 -12.43 -59.24
C GLY A 158 -40.12 -12.94 -57.89
N GLN A 159 -41.07 -12.21 -57.29
CA GLN A 159 -42.00 -12.71 -56.27
C GLN A 159 -43.40 -12.86 -56.90
N PRO A 160 -44.44 -13.32 -56.18
CA PRO A 160 -44.56 -14.64 -55.55
C PRO A 160 -45.87 -15.35 -55.98
N GLN A 161 -45.94 -16.68 -55.95
CA GLN A 161 -47.22 -17.40 -56.12
C GLN A 161 -47.44 -18.49 -55.07
N ARG A 162 -48.72 -18.69 -54.70
CA ARG A 162 -49.19 -19.64 -53.69
C ARG A 162 -49.59 -20.98 -54.33
N GLY A 163 -49.32 -22.08 -53.61
CA GLY A 163 -50.28 -23.18 -53.47
C GLY A 163 -50.07 -24.44 -54.32
N ALA A 164 -49.50 -25.48 -53.69
CA ALA A 164 -49.81 -26.89 -53.96
C ALA A 164 -49.48 -27.73 -52.69
N PRO A 165 -50.16 -28.86 -52.41
CA PRO A 165 -49.96 -29.65 -51.20
C PRO A 165 -48.81 -30.64 -51.33
N VAL A 166 -48.07 -30.86 -50.24
CA VAL A 166 -46.98 -31.86 -50.15
C VAL A 166 -47.52 -33.18 -49.58
N PRO A 167 -47.22 -34.35 -50.18
CA PRO A 167 -47.67 -35.65 -49.68
C PRO A 167 -46.92 -36.06 -48.38
N PRO A 168 -47.52 -36.93 -47.54
CA PRO A 168 -46.93 -37.32 -46.26
C PRO A 168 -45.68 -38.19 -46.43
N GLY A 169 -44.60 -37.82 -45.72
CA GLY A 169 -43.39 -38.64 -45.61
C GLY A 169 -43.57 -39.85 -44.68
N PRO A 170 -42.69 -40.87 -44.79
CA PRO A 170 -42.78 -42.09 -43.98
C PRO A 170 -42.53 -41.83 -42.48
N PRO A 171 -43.02 -42.73 -41.58
CA PRO A 171 -43.03 -42.47 -40.14
C PRO A 171 -41.62 -42.42 -39.53
N LEU A 172 -41.45 -41.49 -38.60
CA LEU A 172 -40.22 -41.34 -37.80
C LEU A 172 -39.96 -42.59 -36.95
N ARG A 173 -38.81 -43.23 -37.17
CA ARG A 173 -38.27 -44.22 -36.21
C ARG A 173 -37.87 -43.50 -34.91
N PRO A 174 -38.06 -44.11 -33.73
CA PRO A 174 -37.55 -43.56 -32.48
C PRO A 174 -36.01 -43.53 -32.53
N VAL A 175 -35.42 -42.35 -32.46
CA VAL A 175 -33.98 -42.21 -32.22
C VAL A 175 -33.76 -42.58 -30.75
N LEU A 176 -33.01 -43.67 -30.50
CA LEU A 176 -32.55 -44.02 -29.16
C LEU A 176 -31.85 -42.81 -28.55
N ALA A 177 -32.19 -42.48 -27.30
CA ALA A 177 -31.42 -41.54 -26.52
C ALA A 177 -29.96 -42.03 -26.43
N PRO A 178 -28.95 -41.22 -26.81
CA PRO A 178 -27.57 -41.58 -26.57
C PRO A 178 -27.35 -41.72 -25.06
N HIS A 179 -26.72 -42.82 -24.64
CA HIS A 179 -26.33 -43.00 -23.24
C HIS A 179 -25.57 -41.77 -22.75
N LEU A 180 -25.99 -41.24 -21.59
CA LEU A 180 -25.24 -40.22 -20.86
C LEU A 180 -23.88 -40.80 -20.46
N THR A 181 -22.84 -40.47 -21.23
CA THR A 181 -21.46 -40.71 -20.82
C THR A 181 -21.15 -39.85 -19.59
N PRO A 182 -20.48 -40.40 -18.56
CA PRO A 182 -20.01 -39.59 -17.44
C PRO A 182 -19.13 -38.44 -17.93
N LEU A 183 -19.30 -37.25 -17.35
CA LEU A 183 -18.45 -36.09 -17.64
C LEU A 183 -16.97 -36.47 -17.44
N PRO A 184 -16.07 -36.16 -18.39
CA PRO A 184 -14.65 -36.41 -18.19
C PRO A 184 -14.13 -35.63 -16.99
N GLN A 185 -13.37 -36.31 -16.12
CA GLN A 185 -12.62 -35.62 -15.06
C GLN A 185 -11.64 -34.60 -15.69
N PRO A 186 -11.29 -33.51 -14.99
CA PRO A 186 -10.41 -32.46 -15.52
C PRO A 186 -8.94 -32.93 -15.60
N GLY A 187 -8.65 -33.81 -16.55
CA GLY A 187 -7.33 -34.32 -16.87
C GLY A 187 -7.04 -34.18 -18.36
N HIS A 188 -5.98 -33.43 -18.68
CA HIS A 188 -5.34 -33.33 -20.00
C HIS A 188 -6.26 -33.09 -21.21
N VAL A 189 -6.49 -31.80 -21.51
CA VAL A 189 -6.99 -31.37 -22.82
C VAL A 189 -5.98 -31.80 -23.90
N HIS A 190 -6.28 -32.87 -24.63
CA HIS A 190 -5.60 -33.16 -25.88
C HIS A 190 -5.90 -32.03 -26.87
N PRO A 191 -4.89 -31.41 -27.51
CA PRO A 191 -5.14 -30.38 -28.50
C PRO A 191 -5.93 -30.97 -29.69
N LEU A 192 -6.97 -30.25 -30.11
CA LEU A 192 -7.77 -30.63 -31.28
C LEU A 192 -6.87 -30.76 -32.52
N PRO A 193 -6.97 -31.85 -33.29
CA PRO A 193 -6.20 -32.00 -34.53
C PRO A 193 -6.43 -30.80 -35.46
N GLY A 194 -5.34 -30.15 -35.88
CA GLY A 194 -5.38 -28.99 -36.78
C GLY A 194 -5.21 -27.62 -36.10
N TYR A 195 -5.32 -27.51 -34.78
CA TYR A 195 -4.89 -26.30 -34.08
C TYR A 195 -3.41 -26.42 -33.66
N PRO A 196 -2.52 -25.48 -34.04
CA PRO A 196 -1.16 -25.48 -33.54
C PRO A 196 -1.20 -25.32 -32.02
N ALA A 197 -0.52 -26.23 -31.31
CA ALA A 197 -0.38 -26.14 -29.86
C ALA A 197 0.11 -24.73 -29.48
N VAL A 198 -0.59 -24.07 -28.55
CA VAL A 198 -0.22 -22.72 -28.10
C VAL A 198 1.14 -22.81 -27.43
N VAL A 199 2.19 -22.49 -28.19
CA VAL A 199 3.57 -22.43 -27.70
C VAL A 199 3.63 -21.30 -26.68
N ARG A 200 3.47 -21.64 -25.39
CA ARG A 200 3.68 -20.71 -24.27
C ARG A 200 5.11 -20.23 -24.33
N LYS A 201 5.31 -19.05 -24.93
CA LYS A 201 6.59 -18.35 -24.95
C LYS A 201 7.08 -18.23 -23.50
N PRO A 202 8.36 -18.53 -23.21
CA PRO A 202 8.89 -18.39 -21.86
C PRO A 202 8.62 -16.98 -21.32
N ASP A 203 8.08 -16.90 -20.10
CA ASP A 203 7.76 -15.64 -19.45
C ASP A 203 9.03 -14.77 -19.37
N PRO A 204 9.12 -13.65 -20.11
CA PRO A 204 10.36 -12.89 -20.25
C PRO A 204 10.82 -12.28 -18.92
N ASP A 205 9.89 -12.12 -17.97
CA ASP A 205 10.19 -11.62 -16.63
C ASP A 205 10.68 -12.69 -15.66
N ARG A 206 10.62 -13.99 -16.01
CA ARG A 206 10.84 -15.08 -15.04
C ARG A 206 12.16 -14.95 -14.28
N ARG A 207 13.25 -14.61 -14.97
CA ARG A 207 14.57 -14.39 -14.33
C ARG A 207 14.56 -13.20 -13.38
N ARG A 208 13.98 -12.05 -13.79
CA ARG A 208 13.89 -10.85 -12.95
C ARG A 208 12.98 -11.07 -11.73
N ARG A 209 11.83 -11.75 -11.91
CA ARG A 209 10.95 -12.16 -10.80
C ARG A 209 11.68 -13.05 -9.80
N LEU A 210 12.37 -14.10 -10.26
CA LEU A 210 13.10 -15.01 -9.37
C LEU A 210 14.22 -14.28 -8.62
N ALA A 211 15.00 -13.41 -9.28
CA ALA A 211 16.02 -12.60 -8.62
C ALA A 211 15.41 -11.68 -7.54
N GLY A 212 14.28 -11.03 -7.84
CA GLY A 212 13.54 -10.22 -6.88
C GLY A 212 13.09 -11.02 -5.65
N LEU A 213 12.48 -12.19 -5.86
CA LEU A 213 12.02 -13.09 -4.78
C LEU A 213 13.18 -13.55 -3.89
N TRP A 214 14.36 -13.85 -4.46
CA TRP A 214 15.55 -14.19 -3.68
C TRP A 214 16.09 -13.03 -2.85
N LEU A 215 16.24 -11.84 -3.44
CA LEU A 215 16.64 -10.63 -2.71
C LEU A 215 15.67 -10.32 -1.57
N TRP A 216 14.38 -10.55 -1.81
CA TRP A 216 13.31 -10.42 -0.83
C TRP A 216 13.42 -11.41 0.33
N ALA A 217 13.60 -12.70 0.04
CA ALA A 217 13.79 -13.72 1.07
C ALA A 217 15.06 -13.45 1.90
N MET A 218 16.15 -13.02 1.26
CA MET A 218 17.39 -12.62 1.95
C MET A 218 17.20 -11.39 2.84
N GLY A 219 16.51 -10.35 2.34
CA GLY A 219 16.24 -9.14 3.12
C GLY A 219 15.34 -9.39 4.33
N ILE A 220 14.30 -10.22 4.16
CA ILE A 220 13.42 -10.66 5.25
C ILE A 220 14.21 -11.50 6.28
N LEU A 221 15.04 -12.45 5.83
CA LEU A 221 15.84 -13.28 6.74
C LEU A 221 16.86 -12.45 7.53
N ALA A 222 17.60 -11.56 6.86
CA ALA A 222 18.56 -10.68 7.49
C ALA A 222 17.88 -9.74 8.51
N GLY A 223 16.76 -9.11 8.11
CA GLY A 223 15.99 -8.25 9.01
C GLY A 223 15.35 -9.00 10.18
N ALA A 224 14.89 -10.24 9.99
CA ALA A 224 14.39 -11.08 11.07
C ALA A 224 15.51 -11.42 12.08
N VAL A 225 16.71 -11.76 11.60
CA VAL A 225 17.89 -11.96 12.47
C VAL A 225 18.23 -10.69 13.24
N LEU A 226 18.23 -9.52 12.57
CA LEU A 226 18.47 -8.23 13.24
C LEU A 226 17.40 -7.93 14.31
N ASN A 227 16.11 -8.11 14.01
CA ASN A 227 15.04 -7.94 15.00
C ASN A 227 15.22 -8.87 16.20
N VAL A 228 15.55 -10.15 15.99
CA VAL A 228 15.79 -11.11 17.08
C VAL A 228 17.01 -10.70 17.92
N VAL A 229 18.12 -10.31 17.29
CA VAL A 229 19.32 -9.84 18.00
C VAL A 229 19.02 -8.59 18.82
N PHE A 230 18.34 -7.59 18.27
CA PHE A 230 17.99 -6.36 19.00
C PHE A 230 16.95 -6.60 20.09
N ALA A 231 15.98 -7.49 19.88
CA ALA A 231 15.03 -7.89 20.93
C ALA A 231 15.75 -8.59 22.09
N LEU A 232 16.67 -9.53 21.79
CA LEU A 232 17.46 -10.20 22.82
C LEU A 232 18.37 -9.22 23.58
N LEU A 233 19.06 -8.32 22.89
CA LEU A 233 19.86 -7.26 23.53
C LEU A 233 18.99 -6.33 24.39
N GLY A 234 17.79 -5.98 23.91
CA GLY A 234 16.82 -5.17 24.65
C GLY A 234 16.26 -5.87 25.90
N VAL A 235 16.03 -7.18 25.85
CA VAL A 235 15.60 -7.99 27.00
C VAL A 235 16.74 -8.17 28.01
N LEU A 236 17.95 -8.49 27.55
CA LEU A 236 19.12 -8.73 28.40
C LEU A 236 19.66 -7.44 29.05
N GLY A 237 19.45 -6.29 28.42
CA GLY A 237 19.89 -4.98 28.91
C GLY A 237 18.82 -4.16 29.66
N ALA A 238 17.61 -4.68 29.82
CA ALA A 238 16.53 -3.99 30.53
C ALA A 238 16.45 -4.41 32.01
N GLU A 239 16.12 -3.45 32.87
CA GLU A 239 15.72 -3.73 34.24
C GLU A 239 14.24 -4.16 34.28
N GLY A 240 13.94 -5.28 34.94
CA GLY A 240 12.59 -5.83 35.04
C GLY A 240 12.19 -6.78 33.91
N ASP A 241 10.91 -7.16 33.86
CA ASP A 241 10.40 -8.18 32.93
C ASP A 241 10.07 -7.61 31.53
N MET A 242 11.12 -7.24 30.79
CA MET A 242 10.99 -6.82 29.39
C MET A 242 10.39 -7.92 28.50
N LEU A 243 10.66 -9.20 28.80
CA LEU A 243 10.13 -10.32 28.01
C LEU A 243 8.61 -10.43 28.15
N GLY A 244 8.08 -10.42 29.38
CA GLY A 244 6.65 -10.35 29.64
C GLY A 244 6.02 -9.08 29.09
N ALA A 245 6.70 -7.93 29.22
CA ALA A 245 6.24 -6.68 28.62
C ALA A 245 6.15 -6.75 27.08
N MET A 246 7.08 -7.43 26.39
CA MET A 246 6.99 -7.69 24.95
C MET A 246 5.82 -8.61 24.59
N VAL A 247 5.49 -9.59 25.42
CA VAL A 247 4.27 -10.42 25.23
C VAL A 247 3.00 -9.57 25.39
N VAL A 248 2.93 -8.72 26.41
CA VAL A 248 1.83 -7.74 26.56
C VAL A 248 1.77 -6.81 25.35
N GLY A 249 2.90 -6.28 24.89
CA GLY A 249 2.95 -5.42 23.71
C GLY A 249 2.45 -6.10 22.44
N ALA A 250 2.78 -7.37 22.24
CA ALA A 250 2.24 -8.19 21.15
C ALA A 250 0.71 -8.36 21.25
N LEU A 251 0.19 -8.65 22.44
CA LEU A 251 -1.25 -8.79 22.68
C LEU A 251 -2.04 -7.49 22.40
N PHE A 252 -1.44 -6.31 22.58
CA PHE A 252 -2.06 -5.03 22.22
C PHE A 252 -1.82 -4.62 20.76
N ALA A 253 -0.74 -5.07 20.11
CA ALA A 253 -0.40 -4.70 18.73
C ALA A 253 -1.13 -5.51 17.65
N PHE A 254 -1.24 -6.83 17.82
CA PHE A 254 -1.76 -7.71 16.75
C PHE A 254 -3.29 -7.69 16.55
N PRO A 255 -4.15 -7.58 17.58
CA PRO A 255 -5.60 -7.56 17.37
C PRO A 255 -6.11 -6.35 16.57
N PRO A 256 -5.69 -5.09 16.85
CA PRO A 256 -6.07 -3.94 16.03
C PRO A 256 -5.54 -4.03 14.60
N LEU A 257 -4.31 -4.56 14.42
CA LEU A 257 -3.71 -4.77 13.11
C LEU A 257 -4.57 -5.66 12.19
N ALA A 258 -5.20 -6.71 12.74
CA ALA A 258 -6.13 -7.56 11.97
C ALA A 258 -7.31 -6.76 11.39
N ILE A 259 -7.77 -5.72 12.09
CA ILE A 259 -8.81 -4.79 11.62
C ILE A 259 -8.23 -3.88 10.51
N TYR A 260 -7.02 -3.34 10.68
CA TYR A 260 -6.41 -2.42 9.70
C TYR A 260 -6.05 -3.12 8.39
N LEU A 261 -5.60 -4.38 8.44
CA LEU A 261 -5.32 -5.18 7.24
C LEU A 261 -6.58 -5.45 6.39
N PHE A 262 -7.79 -5.32 6.95
CA PHE A 262 -9.02 -5.48 6.19
C PHE A 262 -9.29 -4.29 5.25
N VAL A 263 -8.99 -3.05 5.66
CA VAL A 263 -9.36 -1.82 4.92
C VAL A 263 -8.75 -1.76 3.51
N PRO A 264 -7.44 -2.04 3.29
CA PRO A 264 -6.86 -2.17 1.95
C PRO A 264 -7.60 -3.14 1.03
N THR A 265 -8.12 -4.26 1.56
CA THR A 265 -8.83 -5.28 0.76
C THR A 265 -10.23 -4.82 0.29
N ILE A 266 -10.79 -3.78 0.93
CA ILE A 266 -12.04 -3.12 0.50
C ILE A 266 -11.73 -2.07 -0.58
N ILE A 267 -10.63 -1.32 -0.42
CA ILE A 267 -10.15 -0.31 -1.36
C ILE A 267 -9.86 -0.96 -2.71
N ASP A 268 -9.08 -2.06 -2.72
CA ASP A 268 -8.72 -2.80 -3.92
C ASP A 268 -9.75 -3.87 -4.32
N ARG A 269 -11.02 -3.46 -4.39
CA ARG A 269 -12.12 -4.36 -4.77
C ARG A 269 -12.15 -4.74 -6.26
N PHE A 270 -11.51 -3.92 -7.11
CA PHE A 270 -11.67 -3.99 -8.57
C PHE A 270 -10.63 -4.88 -9.24
N ASP A 271 -9.39 -4.94 -8.72
CA ASP A 271 -8.41 -5.95 -9.17
C ASP A 271 -7.56 -6.45 -8.00
N PRO A 272 -8.17 -7.22 -7.07
CA PRO A 272 -7.54 -7.58 -5.80
C PRO A 272 -6.19 -8.27 -6.00
N GLU A 273 -5.15 -7.61 -5.48
CA GLU A 273 -3.76 -8.08 -5.51
C GLU A 273 -3.60 -9.53 -4.96
N PRO A 274 -2.61 -10.31 -5.46
CA PRO A 274 -2.39 -11.66 -4.97
C PRO A 274 -2.05 -11.67 -3.48
N TRP A 275 -2.72 -12.51 -2.69
CA TRP A 275 -2.52 -12.59 -1.23
C TRP A 275 -1.06 -12.83 -0.83
N TRP A 276 -0.28 -13.54 -1.64
CA TRP A 276 1.14 -13.80 -1.40
C TRP A 276 2.00 -12.55 -1.62
N CYS A 277 1.62 -11.65 -2.54
CA CYS A 277 2.24 -10.33 -2.70
C CYS A 277 1.96 -9.45 -1.48
N LEU A 278 0.74 -9.49 -0.96
CA LEU A 278 0.33 -8.72 0.23
C LEU A 278 1.01 -9.24 1.50
N LEU A 279 1.07 -10.57 1.69
CA LEU A 279 1.84 -11.20 2.77
C LEU A 279 3.34 -10.89 2.64
N MET A 280 3.88 -10.88 1.42
CA MET A 280 5.22 -10.36 1.17
C MET A 280 5.33 -8.92 1.70
N ALA A 281 4.56 -7.96 1.16
CA ALA A 281 4.62 -6.55 1.54
C ALA A 281 4.62 -6.35 3.07
N PHE A 282 3.72 -7.06 3.76
CA PHE A 282 3.66 -7.13 5.20
C PHE A 282 4.96 -7.63 5.86
N LEU A 283 5.47 -8.80 5.47
CA LEU A 283 6.68 -9.39 6.06
C LEU A 283 7.94 -8.58 5.81
N TRP A 284 8.06 -7.90 4.65
CA TRP A 284 9.15 -6.97 4.41
C TRP A 284 9.08 -5.78 5.36
N GLY A 285 7.89 -5.19 5.54
CA GLY A 285 7.66 -4.16 6.54
C GLY A 285 8.04 -4.60 7.95
N ALA A 286 7.50 -5.74 8.37
CA ALA A 286 7.62 -6.26 9.74
C ALA A 286 9.01 -6.78 10.10
N LEU A 287 9.78 -7.29 9.14
CA LEU A 287 11.06 -7.96 9.39
C LEU A 287 12.25 -7.26 8.74
N ALA A 288 12.19 -7.00 7.43
CA ALA A 288 13.29 -6.33 6.73
C ALA A 288 13.41 -4.87 7.18
N ALA A 289 12.33 -4.09 7.06
CA ALA A 289 12.39 -2.65 7.25
C ALA A 289 12.65 -2.24 8.71
N THR A 290 11.99 -2.89 9.68
CA THR A 290 12.31 -2.74 11.11
C THR A 290 13.74 -3.13 11.42
N GLY A 291 14.19 -4.30 10.95
CA GLY A 291 15.48 -4.88 11.29
C GLY A 291 16.67 -4.06 10.79
N PHE A 292 16.57 -3.46 9.59
CA PHE A 292 17.61 -2.56 9.11
C PHE A 292 17.49 -1.14 9.69
N SER A 293 16.28 -0.64 9.95
CA SER A 293 16.10 0.72 10.51
C SER A 293 16.55 0.81 11.97
N ILE A 294 16.29 -0.21 12.79
CA ILE A 294 16.73 -0.21 14.19
C ILE A 294 18.26 -0.13 14.31
N VAL A 295 19.01 -0.80 13.43
CA VAL A 295 20.48 -0.68 13.37
C VAL A 295 20.90 0.76 13.10
N ILE A 296 20.36 1.39 12.05
CA ILE A 296 20.74 2.76 11.66
C ILE A 296 20.37 3.74 12.76
N ASN A 297 19.13 3.67 13.26
CA ASN A 297 18.63 4.58 14.31
C ASN A 297 19.42 4.43 15.62
N THR A 298 19.77 3.20 16.04
CA THR A 298 20.61 2.99 17.23
C THR A 298 22.02 3.53 17.05
N VAL A 299 22.66 3.32 15.89
CA VAL A 299 24.01 3.84 15.62
C VAL A 299 24.03 5.37 15.56
N VAL A 300 23.06 5.99 14.89
CA VAL A 300 22.95 7.46 14.83
C VAL A 300 22.64 8.04 16.21
N HIS A 301 21.70 7.44 16.96
CA HIS A 301 21.41 7.84 18.33
C HIS A 301 22.67 7.81 19.21
N ALA A 302 23.39 6.68 19.22
CA ALA A 302 24.58 6.51 20.06
C ALA A 302 25.70 7.49 19.68
N GLY A 303 25.98 7.67 18.38
CA GLY A 303 27.03 8.58 17.91
C GLY A 303 26.73 10.06 18.20
N VAL A 304 25.48 10.48 18.01
CA VAL A 304 25.05 11.86 18.32
C VAL A 304 24.97 12.07 19.84
N ALA A 305 24.46 11.09 20.60
CA ALA A 305 24.40 11.18 22.06
C ALA A 305 25.79 11.26 22.71
N ALA A 306 26.78 10.50 22.20
CA ALA A 306 28.16 10.56 22.67
C ALA A 306 28.85 11.89 22.34
N SER A 307 28.42 12.60 21.29
CA SER A 307 29.07 13.83 20.81
C SER A 307 28.38 15.11 21.31
N PHE A 308 27.06 15.08 21.51
CA PHE A 308 26.20 16.25 21.78
C PHE A 308 25.22 16.05 22.93
N GLY A 309 25.30 14.92 23.65
CA GLY A 309 24.43 14.58 24.78
C GLY A 309 23.14 13.86 24.38
N ALA A 310 22.60 13.08 25.31
CA ALA A 310 21.44 12.20 25.08
C ALA A 310 20.20 12.90 24.47
N PRO A 311 19.78 14.11 24.89
CA PRO A 311 18.62 14.77 24.28
C PRO A 311 18.80 15.09 22.79
N MET A 312 20.02 15.45 22.37
CA MET A 312 20.32 15.68 20.96
C MET A 312 20.36 14.36 20.18
N GLY A 313 20.89 13.30 20.79
CA GLY A 313 20.83 11.95 20.24
C GLY A 313 19.40 11.44 20.06
N GLU A 314 18.49 11.73 20.99
CA GLU A 314 17.06 11.40 20.86
C GLU A 314 16.39 12.23 19.77
N LEU A 315 16.57 13.56 19.78
CA LEU A 315 15.99 14.46 18.78
C LEU A 315 16.41 14.10 17.35
N VAL A 316 17.70 13.94 17.09
CA VAL A 316 18.23 13.59 15.75
C VAL A 316 17.83 12.17 15.35
N SER A 317 17.84 11.21 16.28
CA SER A 317 17.41 9.84 15.97
C SER A 317 15.93 9.79 15.61
N ALA A 318 15.05 10.30 16.48
CA ALA A 318 13.60 10.21 16.29
C ALA A 318 13.08 11.11 15.17
N SER A 319 13.62 12.33 15.01
CA SER A 319 13.06 13.34 14.10
C SER A 319 13.76 13.41 12.74
N ILE A 320 14.92 12.77 12.59
CA ILE A 320 15.69 12.78 11.33
C ILE A 320 16.03 11.33 10.93
N SER A 321 16.81 10.60 11.72
CA SER A 321 17.28 9.25 11.35
C SER A 321 16.12 8.30 11.05
N ALA A 322 15.16 8.20 11.97
CA ALA A 322 14.01 7.30 11.86
C ALA A 322 13.16 7.59 10.61
N PRO A 323 12.67 8.83 10.37
CA PRO A 323 12.01 9.20 9.14
C PRO A 323 12.76 8.80 7.87
N PHE A 324 14.06 9.12 7.77
CA PHE A 324 14.86 8.80 6.58
C PHE A 324 15.09 7.30 6.42
N ALA A 325 15.56 6.60 7.46
CA ALA A 325 15.90 5.18 7.40
C ALA A 325 14.65 4.31 7.19
N GLU A 326 13.59 4.58 7.92
CA GLU A 326 12.41 3.72 7.91
C GLU A 326 11.59 3.86 6.64
N GLU A 327 11.33 5.08 6.18
CA GLU A 327 10.62 5.28 4.91
C GLU A 327 11.48 4.81 3.72
N LEU A 328 12.82 4.80 3.84
CA LEU A 328 13.71 4.20 2.85
C LEU A 328 13.52 2.68 2.82
N TRP A 329 13.64 1.99 3.96
CA TRP A 329 13.52 0.53 3.97
C TRP A 329 12.11 0.04 3.67
N LYS A 330 11.04 0.72 4.15
CA LYS A 330 9.66 0.46 3.71
C LYS A 330 9.52 0.70 2.20
N GLY A 331 10.06 1.82 1.70
CA GLY A 331 10.07 2.21 0.30
C GLY A 331 10.82 1.25 -0.64
N LEU A 332 11.89 0.61 -0.16
CA LEU A 332 12.63 -0.44 -0.90
C LEU A 332 11.77 -1.70 -1.12
N GLY A 333 10.84 -2.00 -0.22
CA GLY A 333 9.84 -3.05 -0.41
C GLY A 333 8.93 -2.72 -1.60
N VAL A 334 8.40 -1.50 -1.64
CA VAL A 334 7.55 -0.97 -2.72
C VAL A 334 8.30 -0.92 -4.06
N PHE A 335 9.56 -0.46 -4.05
CA PHE A 335 10.46 -0.51 -5.21
C PHE A 335 10.63 -1.93 -5.73
N GLY A 336 10.72 -2.92 -4.83
CA GLY A 336 10.80 -4.34 -5.18
C GLY A 336 9.60 -4.82 -6.01
N PHE A 337 8.38 -4.42 -5.63
CA PHE A 337 7.18 -4.70 -6.42
C PHE A 337 7.22 -3.99 -7.77
N PHE A 338 7.50 -2.69 -7.78
CA PHE A 338 7.60 -1.88 -8.99
C PHE A 338 8.59 -2.49 -10.00
N TYR A 339 9.81 -2.85 -9.58
CA TYR A 339 10.87 -3.29 -10.47
C TYR A 339 10.79 -4.80 -10.79
N PHE A 340 10.79 -5.67 -9.78
CA PHE A 340 10.86 -7.12 -10.01
C PHE A 340 9.50 -7.69 -10.42
N LEU A 341 8.45 -7.35 -9.68
CA LEU A 341 7.07 -7.83 -9.87
C LEU A 341 6.22 -6.89 -10.74
N ARG A 342 6.80 -6.31 -11.80
CA ARG A 342 6.15 -5.30 -12.68
C ARG A 342 4.76 -5.65 -13.26
N ARG A 343 4.32 -6.91 -13.15
CA ARG A 343 3.02 -7.40 -13.63
C ARG A 343 1.92 -7.26 -12.56
N GLU A 344 2.32 -7.26 -11.29
CA GLU A 344 1.51 -7.02 -10.09
C GLU A 344 1.72 -5.57 -9.59
N PHE A 345 1.99 -4.63 -10.51
CA PHE A 345 2.16 -3.20 -10.20
C PHE A 345 1.85 -2.39 -11.48
N ASP A 346 0.61 -1.96 -11.65
CA ASP A 346 0.05 -1.35 -12.86
C ASP A 346 -0.23 0.16 -12.76
N GLY A 347 -0.39 0.69 -11.53
CA GLY A 347 -0.76 2.08 -11.28
C GLY A 347 -0.63 2.58 -9.83
N ILE A 348 -1.31 3.69 -9.53
CA ILE A 348 -1.20 4.41 -8.25
C ILE A 348 -1.85 3.65 -7.08
N VAL A 349 -2.98 2.97 -7.31
CA VAL A 349 -3.70 2.26 -6.24
C VAL A 349 -2.83 1.13 -5.67
N ASP A 350 -2.26 0.31 -6.54
CA ASP A 350 -1.37 -0.80 -6.21
C ASP A 350 -0.17 -0.29 -5.40
N GLY A 351 0.42 0.84 -5.82
CA GLY A 351 1.49 1.52 -5.07
C GLY A 351 1.10 1.89 -3.64
N ILE A 352 -0.11 2.42 -3.43
CA ILE A 352 -0.66 2.72 -2.09
C ILE A 352 -0.90 1.42 -1.31
N ILE A 353 -1.43 0.37 -1.94
CA ILE A 353 -1.70 -0.92 -1.28
C ILE A 353 -0.38 -1.56 -0.80
N TYR A 354 0.62 -1.70 -1.66
CA TYR A 354 1.92 -2.27 -1.30
C TYR A 354 2.64 -1.44 -0.23
N ALA A 355 2.60 -0.11 -0.34
CA ALA A 355 3.11 0.79 0.69
C ALA A 355 2.39 0.63 2.02
N THR A 356 1.06 0.54 2.01
CA THR A 356 0.23 0.34 3.22
C THR A 356 0.53 -0.98 3.90
N PHE A 357 0.67 -2.09 3.16
CA PHE A 357 1.05 -3.37 3.77
C PHE A 357 2.48 -3.35 4.35
N CYS A 358 3.45 -2.72 3.67
CA CYS A 358 4.79 -2.51 4.24
C CYS A 358 4.73 -1.66 5.52
N ALA A 359 3.96 -0.58 5.52
CA ALA A 359 3.80 0.30 6.66
C ALA A 359 3.09 -0.38 7.85
N LEU A 360 2.01 -1.13 7.61
CA LEU A 360 1.29 -1.88 8.64
C LEU A 360 2.14 -3.00 9.24
N GLY A 361 2.96 -3.68 8.43
CA GLY A 361 3.93 -4.66 8.92
C GLY A 361 4.96 -4.03 9.84
N PHE A 362 5.55 -2.90 9.43
CA PHE A 362 6.49 -2.16 10.26
C PHE A 362 5.84 -1.68 11.56
N ALA A 363 4.69 -1.01 11.45
CA ALA A 363 3.94 -0.46 12.59
C ALA A 363 3.53 -1.55 13.59
N ALA A 364 3.25 -2.79 13.14
CA ALA A 364 2.95 -3.91 14.02
C ALA A 364 4.10 -4.20 14.99
N VAL A 365 5.30 -4.40 14.46
CA VAL A 365 6.50 -4.74 15.25
C VAL A 365 6.99 -3.54 16.06
N GLU A 366 6.89 -2.32 15.53
CA GLU A 366 7.19 -1.11 16.28
C GLU A 366 6.23 -0.93 17.47
N ASN A 367 4.92 -1.14 17.27
CA ASN A 367 3.92 -1.08 18.33
C ASN A 367 4.18 -2.08 19.46
N VAL A 368 4.71 -3.27 19.18
CA VAL A 368 5.12 -4.21 20.24
C VAL A 368 6.12 -3.55 21.19
N LEU A 369 7.14 -2.86 20.66
CA LEU A 369 8.17 -2.21 21.47
C LEU A 369 7.64 -0.98 22.22
N TYR A 370 6.78 -0.18 21.60
CA TYR A 370 6.13 0.97 22.28
C TYR A 370 5.23 0.50 23.42
N TYR A 371 4.38 -0.50 23.19
CA TYR A 371 3.48 -1.03 24.22
C TYR A 371 4.23 -1.79 25.31
N ALA A 372 5.34 -2.48 24.99
CA ALA A 372 6.21 -3.09 26.00
C ALA A 372 6.81 -2.02 26.94
N ARG A 373 7.44 -0.99 26.37
CA ARG A 373 8.02 0.12 27.14
C ARG A 373 6.98 0.87 27.97
N ALA A 374 5.76 1.01 27.45
CA ALA A 374 4.65 1.62 28.17
C ALA A 374 4.12 0.73 29.30
N ALA A 375 4.01 -0.59 29.08
CA ALA A 375 3.61 -1.55 30.11
C ALA A 375 4.57 -1.59 31.31
N MET A 376 5.88 -1.44 31.06
CA MET A 376 6.89 -1.31 32.12
C MET A 376 6.78 -0.01 32.93
N GLN A 377 6.11 1.02 32.40
CA GLN A 377 5.89 2.31 33.09
C GLN A 377 4.55 2.36 33.85
N GLY A 378 3.60 1.49 33.51
CA GLY A 378 2.32 1.34 34.21
C GLY A 378 1.11 1.23 33.28
N SER A 379 -0.04 0.81 33.85
CA SER A 379 -1.29 0.61 33.12
C SER A 379 -1.76 1.86 32.36
N ASP A 380 -1.60 3.02 32.97
CA ASP A 380 -2.14 4.28 32.44
C ASP A 380 -1.31 4.77 31.24
N VAL A 381 0.02 4.55 31.30
CA VAL A 381 0.93 4.83 30.19
C VAL A 381 0.68 3.86 29.03
N LEU A 382 0.46 2.57 29.32
CA LEU A 382 0.05 1.58 28.32
C LEU A 382 -1.29 1.96 27.66
N ALA A 383 -2.30 2.31 28.45
CA ALA A 383 -3.62 2.71 27.96
C ALA A 383 -3.54 3.97 27.08
N GLY A 384 -2.84 5.02 27.54
CA GLY A 384 -2.63 6.24 26.75
C GLY A 384 -1.87 5.98 25.45
N THR A 385 -0.81 5.16 25.49
CA THR A 385 -0.02 4.78 24.32
C THR A 385 -0.86 3.95 23.33
N PHE A 386 -1.67 3.01 23.81
CA PHE A 386 -2.59 2.21 23.00
C PHE A 386 -3.70 3.06 22.36
N VAL A 387 -4.31 3.99 23.09
CA VAL A 387 -5.33 4.88 22.53
C VAL A 387 -4.73 5.79 21.47
N LEU A 388 -3.55 6.37 21.72
CA LEU A 388 -2.87 7.20 20.73
C LEU A 388 -2.46 6.41 19.48
N ARG A 389 -1.61 5.39 19.65
CA ARG A 389 -1.00 4.64 18.54
C ARG A 389 -1.94 3.65 17.87
N GLY A 390 -2.76 2.98 18.67
CA GLY A 390 -3.75 2.01 18.21
C GLY A 390 -4.98 2.67 17.62
N VAL A 391 -5.62 3.62 18.33
CA VAL A 391 -6.93 4.14 17.90
C VAL A 391 -6.80 5.38 17.02
N PHE A 392 -6.07 6.42 17.46
CA PHE A 392 -6.05 7.70 16.75
C PHE A 392 -5.06 7.75 15.58
N THR A 393 -3.91 7.08 15.67
CA THR A 393 -2.83 7.21 14.68
C THR A 393 -2.42 5.94 13.90
N PRO A 394 -3.21 4.85 13.80
CA PRO A 394 -2.78 3.62 13.13
C PRO A 394 -2.52 3.81 11.63
N TRP A 395 -3.03 4.90 11.05
CA TRP A 395 -2.91 5.24 9.64
C TRP A 395 -1.73 6.15 9.29
N LEU A 396 -0.88 6.54 10.26
CA LEU A 396 0.24 7.45 9.98
C LEU A 396 1.37 6.79 9.17
N HIS A 397 1.89 5.62 9.57
CA HIS A 397 2.88 4.95 8.70
C HIS A 397 2.28 4.62 7.32
N PRO A 398 1.04 4.11 7.19
CA PRO A 398 0.37 3.98 5.89
C PRO A 398 0.33 5.27 5.07
N LEU A 399 0.00 6.41 5.69
CA LEU A 399 0.04 7.75 5.06
C LEU A 399 1.45 8.06 4.53
N PHE A 400 2.48 7.97 5.38
CA PHE A 400 3.85 8.34 5.05
C PHE A 400 4.41 7.49 3.90
N THR A 401 4.41 6.17 4.06
CA THR A 401 4.97 5.26 3.05
C THR A 401 4.15 5.28 1.75
N SER A 402 2.84 5.56 1.81
CA SER A 402 2.01 5.69 0.61
C SER A 402 2.40 6.88 -0.26
N MET A 403 3.11 7.89 0.25
CA MET A 403 3.67 8.94 -0.60
C MET A 403 4.71 8.35 -1.57
N THR A 404 5.59 7.48 -1.08
CA THR A 404 6.51 6.66 -1.91
C THR A 404 5.74 5.76 -2.88
N GLY A 405 4.66 5.12 -2.41
CA GLY A 405 3.75 4.32 -3.23
C GLY A 405 3.14 5.08 -4.41
N ILE A 406 2.59 6.27 -4.14
CA ILE A 406 2.05 7.19 -5.15
C ILE A 406 3.15 7.61 -6.13
N GLY A 407 4.37 7.88 -5.64
CA GLY A 407 5.53 8.21 -6.46
C GLY A 407 5.86 7.12 -7.50
N PHE A 408 5.94 5.85 -7.07
CA PHE A 408 6.13 4.72 -7.98
C PHE A 408 4.92 4.46 -8.89
N GLY A 409 3.70 4.70 -8.40
CA GLY A 409 2.47 4.65 -9.19
C GLY A 409 2.44 5.66 -10.34
N LEU A 410 2.79 6.92 -10.07
CA LEU A 410 2.93 7.97 -11.09
C LEU A 410 4.05 7.64 -12.08
N ALA A 411 5.16 7.05 -11.62
CA ALA A 411 6.22 6.54 -12.48
C ALA A 411 5.80 5.32 -13.34
N ARG A 412 4.73 4.61 -12.96
CA ARG A 412 4.14 3.51 -13.73
C ARG A 412 3.10 4.00 -14.74
N GLU A 413 2.28 4.98 -14.39
CA GLU A 413 1.24 5.53 -15.28
C GLU A 413 1.81 6.53 -16.33
N SER A 414 2.96 7.16 -16.06
CA SER A 414 3.55 8.19 -16.95
C SER A 414 4.47 7.65 -18.05
N SER A 415 4.32 8.19 -19.25
CA SER A 415 5.27 8.01 -20.37
C SER A 415 6.48 8.95 -20.31
N ARG A 416 6.43 10.03 -19.51
CA ARG A 416 7.47 11.08 -19.46
C ARG A 416 8.61 10.67 -18.54
N THR A 417 9.82 10.49 -19.07
CA THR A 417 11.00 10.02 -18.33
C THR A 417 11.28 10.81 -17.05
N TRP A 418 11.14 12.14 -17.07
CA TRP A 418 11.37 12.96 -15.88
C TRP A 418 10.40 12.63 -14.72
N VAL A 419 9.11 12.37 -15.01
CA VAL A 419 8.12 11.96 -13.99
C VAL A 419 8.49 10.60 -13.41
N ARG A 420 9.01 9.70 -14.24
CA ARG A 420 9.40 8.34 -13.83
C ARG A 420 10.58 8.31 -12.86
N ILE A 421 11.34 9.40 -12.77
CA ILE A 421 12.48 9.57 -11.84
C ILE A 421 12.08 10.50 -10.68
N ALA A 422 11.45 11.64 -10.97
CA ALA A 422 11.11 12.65 -9.97
C ALA A 422 9.97 12.22 -9.03
N ALA A 423 8.95 11.50 -9.53
CA ALA A 423 7.80 11.14 -8.70
C ALA A 423 8.14 10.15 -7.56
N PRO A 424 8.94 9.08 -7.76
CA PRO A 424 9.39 8.22 -6.66
C PRO A 424 10.23 8.97 -5.62
N ILE A 425 11.15 9.84 -6.06
CA ILE A 425 12.00 10.64 -5.17
C ILE A 425 11.16 11.64 -4.37
N GLY A 426 10.27 12.39 -5.03
CA GLY A 426 9.37 13.33 -4.36
C GLY A 426 8.40 12.66 -3.41
N GLY A 427 7.89 11.47 -3.77
CA GLY A 427 7.05 10.64 -2.91
C GLY A 427 7.78 10.20 -1.64
N TYR A 428 9.02 9.70 -1.78
CA TYR A 428 9.88 9.35 -0.65
C TYR A 428 10.16 10.57 0.25
N LEU A 429 10.63 11.68 -0.32
CA LEU A 429 10.95 12.89 0.46
C LEU A 429 9.72 13.47 1.16
N LEU A 430 8.52 13.39 0.55
CA LEU A 430 7.28 13.80 1.20
C LEU A 430 6.90 12.86 2.36
N GLY A 431 7.07 11.54 2.19
CA GLY A 431 6.87 10.56 3.27
C GLY A 431 7.81 10.82 4.44
N VAL A 432 9.11 11.03 4.17
CA VAL A 432 10.13 11.41 5.17
C VAL A 432 9.75 12.72 5.86
N ALA A 433 9.34 13.75 5.12
CA ALA A 433 8.99 15.05 5.69
C ALA A 433 7.76 14.96 6.62
N LEU A 434 6.71 14.25 6.21
CA LEU A 434 5.53 14.04 7.06
C LEU A 434 5.90 13.25 8.33
N HIS A 435 6.67 12.18 8.20
CA HIS A 435 7.12 11.38 9.34
C HIS A 435 8.03 12.20 10.29
N ALA A 436 8.95 13.00 9.75
CA ALA A 436 9.79 13.91 10.54
C ALA A 436 8.97 14.94 11.32
N VAL A 437 7.95 15.56 10.70
CA VAL A 437 7.07 16.53 11.41
C VAL A 437 6.21 15.86 12.47
N TRP A 438 5.80 14.60 12.27
CA TRP A 438 5.11 13.81 13.30
C TRP A 438 6.01 13.54 14.51
N ASN A 439 7.25 13.07 14.30
CA ASN A 439 8.16 12.76 15.42
C ASN A 439 8.74 14.02 16.09
N PHE A 440 8.96 15.10 15.33
CA PHE A 440 9.65 16.30 15.81
C PHE A 440 8.94 16.97 16.98
N LEU A 441 7.63 17.23 16.89
CA LEU A 441 6.94 18.05 17.89
C LEU A 441 6.86 17.37 19.28
N PRO A 442 6.48 16.08 19.40
CA PRO A 442 6.55 15.36 20.67
C PRO A 442 7.97 15.28 21.26
N THR A 443 8.99 14.97 20.43
CA THR A 443 10.37 14.84 20.91
C THR A 443 11.00 16.17 21.31
N ALA A 444 10.69 17.27 20.61
CA ALA A 444 11.22 18.60 20.91
C ALA A 444 10.54 19.26 22.12
N LEU A 445 9.23 19.05 22.33
CA LEU A 445 8.48 19.69 23.42
C LEU A 445 8.41 18.85 24.70
N GLY A 446 8.53 17.52 24.61
CA GLY A 446 8.45 16.63 25.77
C GLY A 446 7.19 16.89 26.60
N ARG A 447 7.35 17.31 27.87
CA ARG A 447 6.23 17.63 28.76
C ARG A 447 5.38 18.82 28.29
N ALA A 448 5.97 19.81 27.61
CA ALA A 448 5.23 20.97 27.08
C ALA A 448 4.29 20.60 25.92
N MET A 449 4.43 19.39 25.36
CA MET A 449 3.52 18.89 24.31
C MET A 449 2.05 18.88 24.77
N GLY A 450 1.78 18.71 26.07
CA GLY A 450 0.42 18.65 26.62
C GLY A 450 -0.44 19.87 26.28
N GLU A 451 0.15 21.07 26.18
CA GLU A 451 -0.56 22.31 25.86
C GLU A 451 -1.03 22.39 24.40
N VAL A 452 -0.30 21.73 23.48
CA VAL A 452 -0.53 21.78 22.03
C VAL A 452 -0.97 20.44 21.43
N PHE A 453 -1.07 19.39 22.24
CA PHE A 453 -1.31 18.02 21.79
C PHE A 453 -2.63 17.86 21.02
N ILE A 454 -3.73 18.44 21.52
CA ILE A 454 -5.04 18.33 20.89
C ILE A 454 -5.09 19.01 19.50
N PRO A 455 -4.73 20.30 19.33
CA PRO A 455 -4.73 20.91 18.00
C PRO A 455 -3.75 20.23 17.02
N TRP A 456 -2.59 19.76 17.50
CA TRP A 456 -1.66 18.96 16.69
C TRP A 456 -2.27 17.62 16.25
N LEU A 457 -2.92 16.87 17.16
CA LEU A 457 -3.59 15.61 16.84
C LEU A 457 -4.72 15.82 15.83
N LEU A 458 -5.54 16.88 16.00
CA LEU A 458 -6.61 17.22 15.06
C LEU A 458 -6.08 17.53 13.66
N LEU A 459 -4.96 18.28 13.55
CA LEU A 459 -4.29 18.53 12.28
C LEU A 459 -3.88 17.20 11.60
N TRP A 460 -3.32 16.26 12.35
CA TRP A 460 -2.94 14.94 11.82
C TRP A 460 -4.13 14.06 11.42
N LEU A 461 -5.25 14.13 12.15
CA LEU A 461 -6.50 13.51 11.72
C LEU A 461 -7.02 14.11 10.40
N CYS A 462 -6.83 15.42 10.16
CA CYS A 462 -7.11 16.03 8.86
C CYS A 462 -6.20 15.52 7.74
N PHE A 463 -4.90 15.29 7.99
CA PHE A 463 -4.00 14.66 7.02
C PHE A 463 -4.43 13.22 6.67
N VAL A 464 -4.81 12.42 7.68
CA VAL A 464 -5.32 11.06 7.49
C VAL A 464 -6.66 11.07 6.72
N ALA A 465 -7.57 11.98 7.05
CA ALA A 465 -8.82 12.16 6.32
C ALA A 465 -8.60 12.57 4.85
N ALA A 466 -7.65 13.48 4.59
CA ALA A 466 -7.28 13.88 3.22
C ALA A 466 -6.72 12.69 2.42
N PHE A 467 -5.87 11.85 3.04
CA PHE A 467 -5.34 10.62 2.44
C PHE A 467 -6.44 9.61 2.08
N PHE A 468 -7.39 9.37 2.98
CA PHE A 468 -8.57 8.56 2.66
C PHE A 468 -9.43 9.19 1.57
N GLY A 469 -9.57 10.52 1.54
CA GLY A 469 -10.22 11.26 0.46
C GLY A 469 -9.57 11.03 -0.91
N ILE A 470 -8.24 11.06 -0.97
CA ILE A 470 -7.46 10.73 -2.19
C ILE A 470 -7.70 9.28 -2.62
N ILE A 471 -7.64 8.32 -1.68
CA ILE A 471 -7.92 6.91 -1.97
C ILE A 471 -9.34 6.72 -2.54
N VAL A 472 -10.35 7.31 -1.88
CA VAL A 472 -11.75 7.22 -2.32
C VAL A 472 -11.92 7.83 -3.72
N ALA A 473 -11.30 8.99 -3.99
CA ALA A 473 -11.32 9.61 -5.32
C ALA A 473 -10.66 8.71 -6.39
N LEU A 474 -9.53 8.05 -6.08
CA LEU A 474 -8.87 7.10 -6.99
C LEU A 474 -9.74 5.85 -7.25
N VAL A 475 -10.41 5.30 -6.24
CA VAL A 475 -11.32 4.16 -6.40
C VAL A 475 -12.57 4.54 -7.20
N ILE A 476 -13.13 5.74 -7.00
CA ILE A 476 -14.23 6.27 -7.82
C ILE A 476 -13.77 6.41 -9.27
N ARG A 477 -12.58 6.99 -9.52
CA ARG A 477 -11.97 7.08 -10.86
C ARG A 477 -11.80 5.71 -11.53
N LYS A 478 -11.26 4.71 -10.83
CA LYS A 478 -11.11 3.32 -11.34
C LYS A 478 -12.49 2.74 -11.71
N GLY A 479 -13.52 2.98 -10.90
CA GLY A 479 -14.90 2.60 -11.18
C GLY A 479 -15.52 3.29 -12.42
N TRP A 480 -15.23 4.56 -12.66
CA TRP A 480 -15.70 5.28 -13.85
C TRP A 480 -15.04 4.75 -15.14
N VAL A 481 -13.73 4.47 -15.09
CA VAL A 481 -12.99 3.85 -16.20
C VAL A 481 -13.54 2.46 -16.52
N ILE A 482 -13.82 1.65 -15.50
CA ILE A 482 -14.42 0.31 -15.64
C ILE A 482 -15.80 0.40 -16.31
N ARG A 483 -16.65 1.33 -15.86
CA ARG A 483 -17.97 1.55 -16.46
C ARG A 483 -17.86 1.88 -17.94
N ASP A 484 -16.95 2.77 -18.32
CA ASP A 484 -16.80 3.21 -19.70
C ASP A 484 -16.37 2.07 -20.64
N HIS A 485 -15.44 1.21 -20.20
CA HIS A 485 -14.91 0.07 -20.98
C HIS A 485 -15.85 -1.16 -21.00
N LEU A 486 -17.04 -1.06 -20.40
CA LEU A 486 -18.10 -2.08 -20.46
C LEU A 486 -19.37 -1.59 -21.16
N ARG A 487 -19.46 -0.30 -21.54
CA ARG A 487 -20.60 0.24 -22.30
C ARG A 487 -20.80 -0.45 -23.64
N ASP A 488 -19.71 -0.83 -24.29
CA ASP A 488 -19.73 -1.61 -25.53
C ASP A 488 -20.24 -3.04 -25.33
N GLU A 489 -19.92 -3.71 -24.20
CA GLU A 489 -20.51 -5.02 -23.88
C GLU A 489 -22.03 -4.95 -23.68
N VAL A 490 -22.54 -3.84 -23.12
CA VAL A 490 -23.98 -3.60 -23.01
C VAL A 490 -24.60 -3.33 -24.38
N ALA A 491 -23.95 -2.52 -25.23
CA ALA A 491 -24.40 -2.28 -26.60
C ALA A 491 -24.39 -3.55 -27.47
N LEU A 492 -23.48 -4.50 -27.20
CA LEU A 492 -23.40 -5.81 -27.84
C LEU A 492 -24.36 -6.86 -27.23
N GLY A 493 -25.14 -6.51 -26.19
CA GLY A 493 -26.06 -7.42 -25.49
C GLY A 493 -25.37 -8.48 -24.59
N MET A 494 -24.05 -8.44 -24.47
CA MET A 494 -23.24 -9.35 -23.67
C MET A 494 -23.48 -9.14 -22.16
N LEU A 495 -23.75 -7.90 -21.76
CA LEU A 495 -24.13 -7.49 -20.40
C LEU A 495 -25.46 -6.72 -20.41
N THR A 496 -26.24 -6.80 -19.32
CA THR A 496 -27.36 -5.86 -19.06
C THR A 496 -26.88 -4.60 -18.33
N GLN A 497 -27.72 -3.56 -18.27
CA GLN A 497 -27.44 -2.39 -17.44
C GLN A 497 -27.34 -2.76 -15.95
N ASP A 498 -28.24 -3.59 -15.42
CA ASP A 498 -28.21 -4.06 -14.03
C ASP A 498 -26.93 -4.84 -13.71
N GLU A 499 -26.43 -5.62 -14.67
CA GLU A 499 -25.16 -6.35 -14.57
C GLU A 499 -23.96 -5.39 -14.57
N LEU A 500 -23.97 -4.36 -15.43
CA LEU A 500 -22.97 -3.30 -15.43
C LEU A 500 -22.97 -2.52 -14.11
N GLU A 501 -24.14 -2.16 -13.59
CA GLU A 501 -24.28 -1.49 -12.29
C GLU A 501 -23.80 -2.37 -11.15
N LEU A 502 -24.09 -3.68 -11.17
CA LEU A 502 -23.58 -4.64 -10.19
C LEU A 502 -22.05 -4.70 -10.19
N VAL A 503 -21.41 -4.76 -11.36
CA VAL A 503 -19.94 -4.78 -11.52
C VAL A 503 -19.33 -3.47 -11.00
N CYS A 504 -19.96 -2.33 -11.27
CA CYS A 504 -19.49 -1.02 -10.82
C CYS A 504 -19.82 -0.70 -9.34
N SER A 505 -20.76 -1.42 -8.72
CA SER A 505 -21.33 -1.08 -7.42
C SER A 505 -20.30 -1.19 -6.28
N PRO A 506 -20.14 -0.15 -5.44
CA PRO A 506 -19.25 -0.20 -4.28
C PRO A 506 -19.53 -1.36 -3.32
N ILE A 507 -20.81 -1.74 -3.21
CA ILE A 507 -21.30 -2.82 -2.35
C ILE A 507 -21.71 -4.06 -3.16
N GLY A 508 -21.37 -4.15 -4.45
CA GLY A 508 -21.74 -5.28 -5.32
C GLY A 508 -21.26 -6.63 -4.78
N ARG A 509 -19.99 -6.73 -4.36
CA ARG A 509 -19.44 -7.97 -3.76
C ARG A 509 -20.13 -8.35 -2.44
N LEU A 510 -20.53 -7.36 -1.62
CA LEU A 510 -21.26 -7.58 -0.38
C LEU A 510 -22.69 -8.05 -0.65
N ARG A 511 -23.41 -7.38 -1.57
CA ARG A 511 -24.74 -7.77 -2.06
C ARG A 511 -24.75 -9.19 -2.63
N CYS A 512 -23.72 -9.59 -3.39
CA CYS A 512 -23.58 -10.97 -3.85
C CYS A 512 -23.23 -11.96 -2.73
N THR A 513 -22.62 -11.51 -1.63
CA THR A 513 -22.26 -12.40 -0.50
C THR A 513 -23.45 -12.65 0.43
N LEU A 514 -24.26 -11.62 0.68
CA LEU A 514 -25.44 -11.67 1.54
C LEU A 514 -26.72 -12.06 0.78
N GLY A 515 -26.67 -12.15 -0.55
CA GLY A 515 -27.81 -12.49 -1.40
C GLY A 515 -27.63 -13.80 -2.18
N TRP A 516 -28.71 -14.28 -2.80
CA TRP A 516 -28.79 -15.55 -3.52
C TRP A 516 -27.73 -15.77 -4.61
N ARG A 517 -27.17 -14.68 -5.18
CA ARG A 517 -26.12 -14.73 -6.22
C ARG A 517 -24.80 -15.37 -5.73
N GLY A 518 -24.56 -15.36 -4.41
CA GLY A 518 -23.47 -16.08 -3.75
C GLY A 518 -22.07 -15.89 -4.34
N ALA A 519 -21.29 -16.97 -4.30
CA ALA A 519 -19.94 -17.01 -4.87
C ALA A 519 -19.91 -16.74 -6.38
N THR A 520 -20.90 -17.24 -7.14
CA THR A 520 -21.01 -17.03 -8.59
C THR A 520 -21.12 -15.55 -8.94
N GLY A 521 -21.91 -14.78 -8.17
CA GLY A 521 -22.03 -13.33 -8.33
C GLY A 521 -20.72 -12.58 -8.04
N ARG A 522 -19.95 -13.03 -7.04
CA ARG A 522 -18.61 -12.47 -6.77
C ARG A 522 -17.62 -12.75 -7.91
N SER A 523 -17.67 -13.95 -8.50
CA SER A 523 -16.87 -14.29 -9.68
C SER A 523 -17.29 -13.46 -10.89
N PHE A 524 -18.58 -13.27 -11.11
CA PHE A 524 -19.11 -12.44 -12.21
C PHE A 524 -18.61 -10.99 -12.11
N ILE A 525 -18.70 -10.38 -10.92
CA ILE A 525 -18.16 -9.03 -10.67
C ILE A 525 -16.66 -8.97 -10.96
N ARG A 526 -15.89 -9.96 -10.51
CA ARG A 526 -14.44 -10.04 -10.76
C ARG A 526 -14.11 -10.18 -12.24
N ALA A 527 -14.82 -11.05 -12.97
CA ALA A 527 -14.62 -11.26 -14.40
C ALA A 527 -14.98 -9.99 -15.20
N GLY A 528 -16.09 -9.32 -14.87
CA GLY A 528 -16.49 -8.04 -15.46
C GLY A 528 -15.46 -6.92 -15.23
N ALA A 529 -14.98 -6.76 -13.99
CA ALA A 529 -13.94 -5.78 -13.69
C ALA A 529 -12.63 -6.07 -14.43
N ARG A 530 -12.21 -7.34 -14.48
CA ARG A 530 -11.01 -7.77 -15.23
C ARG A 530 -11.14 -7.59 -16.73
N LEU A 531 -12.33 -7.79 -17.31
CA LEU A 531 -12.58 -7.52 -18.72
C LEU A 531 -12.40 -6.03 -19.02
N ALA A 532 -13.00 -5.17 -18.20
CA ALA A 532 -12.90 -3.72 -18.34
C ALA A 532 -11.45 -3.22 -18.24
N LEU A 533 -10.71 -3.70 -17.24
CA LEU A 533 -9.28 -3.38 -17.05
C LEU A 533 -8.44 -3.94 -18.20
N SER A 534 -8.68 -5.18 -18.65
CA SER A 534 -7.96 -5.77 -19.80
C SER A 534 -8.12 -4.95 -21.08
N LYS A 535 -9.33 -4.44 -21.34
CA LYS A 535 -9.58 -3.49 -22.43
C LYS A 535 -8.87 -2.15 -22.21
N TRP A 536 -8.97 -1.58 -21.01
CA TRP A 536 -8.33 -0.30 -20.68
C TRP A 536 -6.80 -0.36 -20.86
N HIS A 537 -6.14 -1.41 -20.35
CA HIS A 537 -4.71 -1.64 -20.57
C HIS A 537 -4.38 -1.81 -22.05
N THR A 538 -5.24 -2.47 -22.83
CA THR A 538 -5.06 -2.63 -24.29
C THR A 538 -5.16 -1.28 -25.01
N ALA A 539 -6.18 -0.46 -24.71
CA ALA A 539 -6.33 0.89 -25.24
C ALA A 539 -5.23 1.85 -24.77
N ARG A 540 -4.64 1.65 -23.58
CA ARG A 540 -3.46 2.37 -23.08
C ARG A 540 -2.20 1.95 -23.83
N ALA A 541 -2.00 0.65 -24.02
CA ALA A 541 -0.84 0.07 -24.69
C ALA A 541 -0.78 0.48 -26.18
N MET A 542 -1.92 0.43 -26.89
CA MET A 542 -2.02 0.90 -28.28
C MET A 542 -1.65 2.38 -28.42
N ARG A 543 -2.14 3.26 -27.53
CA ARG A 543 -1.78 4.69 -27.52
C ARG A 543 -0.30 4.94 -27.23
N GLY A 544 0.37 4.05 -26.50
CA GLY A 544 1.81 4.09 -26.24
C GLY A 544 2.66 3.28 -27.24
N ASN A 545 2.08 2.76 -28.32
CA ASN A 545 2.69 1.83 -29.27
C ASN A 545 3.40 0.61 -28.62
N ASN A 546 2.87 0.15 -27.49
CA ASN A 546 3.41 -0.94 -26.69
C ASN A 546 2.56 -2.22 -26.85
N ARG A 547 3.20 -3.39 -26.77
CA ARG A 547 2.48 -4.67 -26.68
C ARG A 547 2.02 -4.94 -25.25
N THR A 548 0.80 -5.42 -25.07
CA THR A 548 0.30 -5.94 -23.79
C THR A 548 -0.27 -7.35 -23.95
N LEU A 549 -0.10 -8.17 -22.90
CA LEU A 549 -0.77 -9.47 -22.78
C LEU A 549 -2.25 -9.34 -22.40
N SER A 550 -2.70 -8.16 -21.95
CA SER A 550 -4.10 -7.91 -21.57
C SER A 550 -5.09 -8.18 -22.71
N ALA A 551 -4.67 -7.99 -23.96
CA ALA A 551 -5.51 -8.25 -25.14
C ALA A 551 -5.92 -9.73 -25.23
N ASP A 552 -5.00 -10.65 -24.91
CA ASP A 552 -5.20 -12.10 -24.98
C ASP A 552 -6.27 -12.60 -23.98
N PHE A 553 -6.53 -11.83 -22.91
CA PHE A 553 -7.53 -12.16 -21.88
C PHE A 553 -8.95 -11.69 -22.23
N ILE A 554 -9.14 -10.77 -23.19
CA ILE A 554 -10.46 -10.19 -23.49
C ILE A 554 -11.47 -11.26 -23.94
N ALA A 555 -11.09 -12.15 -24.85
CA ALA A 555 -12.00 -13.18 -25.34
C ALA A 555 -12.29 -14.29 -24.29
N PRO A 556 -11.31 -14.84 -23.55
CA PRO A 556 -11.58 -15.73 -22.42
C PRO A 556 -12.48 -15.11 -21.35
N LEU A 557 -12.28 -13.84 -20.98
CA LEU A 557 -13.10 -13.18 -19.96
C LEU A 557 -14.55 -12.97 -20.42
N ARG A 558 -14.79 -12.68 -21.70
CA ARG A 558 -16.15 -12.66 -22.27
C ARG A 558 -16.84 -14.03 -22.17
N GLN A 559 -16.11 -15.13 -22.42
CA GLN A 559 -16.64 -16.49 -22.27
C GLN A 559 -16.94 -16.83 -20.80
N GLU A 560 -16.04 -16.47 -19.87
CA GLU A 560 -16.24 -16.65 -18.42
C GLU A 560 -17.48 -15.89 -17.93
N ILE A 561 -17.64 -14.62 -18.34
CA ILE A 561 -18.82 -13.81 -18.02
C ILE A 561 -20.11 -14.46 -18.53
N ALA A 562 -20.13 -14.96 -19.77
CA ALA A 562 -21.30 -15.62 -20.35
C ALA A 562 -21.68 -16.90 -19.57
N GLN A 563 -20.70 -17.74 -19.20
CA GLN A 563 -20.91 -18.94 -18.38
C GLN A 563 -21.44 -18.59 -16.99
N LEU A 564 -20.84 -17.59 -16.32
CA LEU A 564 -21.27 -17.13 -15.01
C LEU A 564 -22.67 -16.50 -15.04
N ARG A 565 -23.02 -15.79 -16.11
CA ARG A 565 -24.37 -15.24 -16.35
C ARG A 565 -25.41 -16.35 -16.46
N GLN A 566 -25.15 -17.39 -17.26
CA GLN A 566 -26.02 -18.57 -17.35
C GLN A 566 -26.19 -19.27 -15.99
N ALA A 567 -25.10 -19.44 -15.24
CA ALA A 567 -25.14 -20.05 -13.90
C ALA A 567 -25.88 -19.20 -12.86
N LEU A 568 -25.92 -17.87 -13.02
CA LEU A 568 -26.74 -16.98 -12.20
C LEU A 568 -28.22 -17.05 -12.59
N LEU A 569 -28.55 -17.03 -13.88
CA LEU A 569 -29.93 -17.15 -14.35
C LEU A 569 -30.56 -18.49 -13.93
N ALA A 570 -29.81 -19.59 -14.00
CA ALA A 570 -30.25 -20.91 -13.54
C ALA A 570 -30.50 -21.01 -12.02
N ARG A 571 -30.01 -20.04 -11.24
CA ARG A 571 -30.17 -19.96 -9.77
C ARG A 571 -31.11 -18.85 -9.31
N ALA A 572 -31.71 -18.10 -10.24
CA ALA A 572 -32.63 -17.04 -9.88
C ALA A 572 -33.85 -17.63 -9.14
N PRO A 573 -34.29 -17.04 -8.02
CA PRO A 573 -35.58 -17.40 -7.44
C PRO A 573 -36.68 -17.14 -8.49
N ARG A 574 -37.57 -18.12 -8.65
CA ARG A 574 -38.73 -18.05 -9.55
C ARG A 574 -39.86 -17.24 -8.92
#